data_AF-A0AAD6TFN4-F1
#
_entry.id   AF-A0AAD6TFN4-F1
#
_cell.length_a   1.000
_cell.length_b   1.000
_cell.length_c   1.000
_cell.angle_alpha   90.00
_cell.angle_beta   90.00
_cell.angle_gamma   90.00
#
_symmetry.space_group_name_H-M   'P 1'
#
loop_
_entity.id
_entity.type
_entity.pdbx_description
1 polymer ?
#
loop_
_entity_poly.entity_id
_entity_poly.type
_entity_poly.pdbx_seq_one_letter_code
_entity_poly.pdbx_strand_id
1 'polypeptide(L)'
;MAKNNRRARKRSRTWKRTAKKDRRNLRLWAEGARESVLKPHIPAYTDALERGWRAERDYLHKVCKEFHALISWRLVDEEEPDLPLPPYDPFSTPEVEELDEEETTTKRLRIETLNARIGRWLKYRARALRRPVQMDRTRDPWAILLGKLAGINTPPKARQAFQQYMHESYETDIAPAVKARWEASALDDGGNARSAKSPDAPFRAKVARELFAELSDEEQAGLRQRAKDDAQRARDTYTAAMKAGPSKAPEDRQRCIDQLGPFISAILRGVSDYTGLHSFAVFGGPMPKHAGEIRTVTVANGRNQGGSACQFPQWAPARFNREVLDFMREFLQTAFSDARADTKMLAPAECAEAALPTDHNDPLDPLGQAKYTIHDPLAHSDASGSDSDSDGDSDDDSSSDSERDSAMEEDVDRQKEKKRAAKKAAAGNTGSSKTTATGAKTTGKAAGKAAGKQLI
;
A
#
# COMPACT_ATOMS: atom_id res chain seq x y z
N MET A 1 2.78 -24.82 -31.49
CA MET A 1 3.00 -23.43 -31.04
C MET A 1 4.04 -23.40 -29.92
N ALA A 2 5.31 -23.16 -30.25
CA ALA A 2 6.43 -23.17 -29.30
C ALA A 2 6.61 -21.77 -28.67
N LYS A 3 6.27 -21.61 -27.40
CA LYS A 3 6.43 -20.33 -26.68
C LYS A 3 7.89 -20.14 -26.23
N ASN A 4 8.49 -19.09 -26.78
CA ASN A 4 9.82 -18.53 -26.52
C ASN A 4 10.17 -18.43 -25.02
N ASN A 5 11.06 -19.32 -24.55
CA ASN A 5 11.64 -19.26 -23.21
C ASN A 5 12.89 -18.37 -23.19
N ARG A 6 12.77 -17.09 -23.60
CA ARG A 6 13.84 -16.10 -23.48
C ARG A 6 13.90 -15.54 -22.06
N ARG A 7 14.33 -16.37 -21.10
CA ARG A 7 14.82 -15.87 -19.81
C ARG A 7 16.09 -15.06 -20.08
N ALA A 8 15.94 -13.73 -20.11
CA ALA A 8 17.04 -12.79 -20.19
C ALA A 8 18.02 -13.07 -19.04
N ARG A 9 19.17 -13.70 -19.36
CA ARG A 9 20.32 -13.76 -18.47
C ARG A 9 20.72 -12.33 -18.16
N LYS A 10 20.29 -11.80 -17.01
CA LYS A 10 20.80 -10.53 -16.46
C LYS A 10 22.30 -10.74 -16.27
N ARG A 11 23.08 -10.27 -17.25
CA ARG A 11 24.54 -10.19 -17.13
C ARG A 11 24.80 -9.38 -15.87
N SER A 12 25.35 -10.04 -14.85
CA SER A 12 25.93 -9.38 -13.70
C SER A 12 26.95 -8.38 -14.24
N ARG A 13 26.57 -7.10 -14.28
CA ARG A 13 27.53 -6.03 -14.54
C ARG A 13 28.36 -5.97 -13.27
N THR A 14 29.48 -6.69 -13.24
CA THR A 14 30.57 -6.42 -12.30
C THR A 14 30.98 -4.98 -12.52
N TRP A 15 30.51 -4.11 -11.62
CA TRP A 15 30.93 -2.71 -11.58
C TRP A 15 32.42 -2.70 -11.27
N LYS A 16 33.24 -2.45 -12.31
CA LYS A 16 34.65 -2.13 -12.11
C LYS A 16 34.68 -0.75 -11.44
N ARG A 17 35.38 -0.63 -10.30
CA ARG A 17 35.62 0.67 -9.66
C ARG A 17 36.26 1.60 -10.68
N THR A 18 35.70 2.78 -10.86
CA THR A 18 36.22 3.80 -11.77
C THR A 18 37.65 4.17 -11.34
N ALA A 19 38.56 4.37 -12.30
CA ALA A 19 39.92 4.74 -11.97
C ALA A 19 39.95 6.09 -11.22
N LYS A 20 40.90 6.25 -10.29
CA LYS A 20 40.96 7.43 -9.41
C LYS A 20 41.00 8.76 -10.18
N LYS A 21 41.69 8.80 -11.32
CA LYS A 21 41.83 9.98 -12.20
C LYS A 21 40.52 10.39 -12.90
N ASP A 22 39.57 9.46 -13.03
CA ASP A 22 38.27 9.69 -13.68
C ASP A 22 37.19 10.16 -12.68
N ARG A 23 37.54 10.30 -11.39
CA ARG A 23 36.64 10.77 -10.33
C ARG A 23 36.36 12.27 -10.35
N ARG A 24 36.82 12.99 -11.38
CA ARG A 24 36.59 14.43 -11.59
C ARG A 24 35.11 14.82 -11.64
N ASN A 25 34.24 13.86 -11.97
CA ASN A 25 32.80 14.08 -11.87
C ASN A 25 32.34 13.92 -10.42
N LEU A 26 31.66 14.95 -9.89
CA LEU A 26 31.02 15.07 -8.57
C LEU A 26 30.17 13.88 -8.09
N ARG A 27 30.01 12.84 -8.92
CA ARG A 27 29.19 11.66 -8.67
C ARG A 27 29.88 10.61 -7.77
N LEU A 28 31.21 10.58 -7.70
CA LEU A 28 31.98 9.53 -6.99
C LEU A 28 32.98 10.07 -5.94
N TRP A 29 32.90 11.35 -5.58
CA TRP A 29 33.85 12.00 -4.65
C TRP A 29 33.91 11.34 -3.26
N ALA A 30 32.83 10.69 -2.84
CA ALA A 30 32.72 10.06 -1.54
C ALA A 30 33.05 8.56 -1.55
N GLU A 31 33.52 7.98 -2.65
CA GLU A 31 34.02 6.59 -2.63
C GLU A 31 35.26 6.44 -1.73
N GLY A 32 35.58 5.22 -1.31
CA GLY A 32 36.81 4.93 -0.56
C GLY A 32 36.67 5.20 0.94
N ALA A 33 37.65 5.89 1.53
CA ALA A 33 37.69 6.13 2.97
C ALA A 33 36.58 7.11 3.41
N ARG A 34 36.22 8.05 2.54
CA ARG A 34 35.07 8.95 2.75
C ARG A 34 33.76 8.17 2.85
N GLU A 35 33.60 7.10 2.07
CA GLU A 35 32.41 6.24 2.11
C GLU A 35 32.34 5.50 3.44
N SER A 36 33.47 4.99 3.95
CA SER A 36 33.49 4.29 5.24
C SER A 36 33.07 5.19 6.41
N VAL A 37 33.36 6.49 6.35
CA VAL A 37 32.87 7.46 7.35
C VAL A 37 31.38 7.73 7.17
N LEU A 38 30.92 8.00 5.95
CA LEU A 38 29.54 8.45 5.73
C LEU A 38 28.50 7.32 5.74
N LYS A 39 28.86 6.10 5.34
CA LYS A 39 27.92 4.98 5.16
C LYS A 39 27.22 4.52 6.45
N PRO A 40 27.91 4.41 7.61
CA PRO A 40 27.26 4.09 8.89
C PRO A 40 26.16 5.09 9.29
N HIS A 41 26.23 6.34 8.83
CA HIS A 41 25.25 7.37 9.16
C HIS A 41 23.96 7.29 8.34
N ILE A 42 23.90 6.49 7.27
CA ILE A 42 22.73 6.48 6.39
C ILE A 42 21.43 6.10 7.12
N PRO A 43 21.37 5.04 7.97
CA PRO A 43 20.13 4.67 8.68
C PRO A 43 19.66 5.79 9.62
N ALA A 44 20.53 6.30 10.50
CA ALA A 44 20.15 7.33 11.47
C ALA A 44 19.85 8.69 10.81
N TYR A 45 20.51 9.03 9.70
CA TYR A 45 20.12 10.19 8.89
C TYR A 45 18.75 9.99 8.23
N THR A 46 18.40 8.75 7.84
CA THR A 46 17.08 8.40 7.32
C THR A 46 16.00 8.58 8.38
N ASP A 47 16.24 8.14 9.62
CA ASP A 47 15.33 8.38 10.74
C ASP A 47 15.19 9.88 11.06
N ALA A 48 16.30 10.63 11.02
CA ALA A 48 16.30 12.07 11.24
C ALA A 48 15.47 12.80 10.17
N LEU A 49 15.57 12.38 8.90
CA LEU A 49 14.73 12.86 7.81
C LEU A 49 13.24 12.62 8.06
N GLU A 50 12.88 11.50 8.70
CA GLU A 50 11.49 11.14 9.01
C GLU A 50 10.91 11.95 10.17
N ARG A 51 11.74 12.35 11.14
CA ARG A 51 11.35 13.25 12.24
C ARG A 51 11.21 14.71 11.82
N GLY A 52 11.69 15.08 10.63
CA GLY A 52 11.51 16.40 10.03
C GLY A 52 12.81 17.22 9.92
N TRP A 53 12.68 18.42 9.35
CA TRP A 53 13.82 19.22 8.88
C TRP A 53 14.80 19.65 9.98
N ARG A 54 14.34 19.87 11.22
CA ARG A 54 15.20 20.23 12.35
C ARG A 54 16.11 19.07 12.73
N ALA A 55 15.52 17.88 12.92
CA ALA A 55 16.27 16.66 13.20
C ALA A 55 17.23 16.30 12.05
N GLU A 56 16.81 16.44 10.78
CA GLU A 56 17.69 16.29 9.61
C GLU A 56 18.92 17.21 9.72
N ARG A 57 18.70 18.50 9.98
CA ARG A 57 19.76 19.50 10.04
C ARG A 57 20.73 19.24 11.20
N ASP A 58 20.20 18.94 12.37
CA ASP A 58 21.01 18.71 13.58
C ASP A 58 21.85 17.43 13.43
N TYR A 59 21.27 16.37 12.86
CA TYR A 59 22.01 15.15 12.56
C TYR A 59 23.05 15.36 11.45
N LEU A 60 22.71 16.11 10.39
CA LEU A 60 23.69 16.45 9.34
C LEU A 60 24.87 17.24 9.91
N HIS A 61 24.63 18.18 10.82
CA HIS A 61 25.69 18.93 11.50
C HIS A 61 26.63 18.00 12.28
N LYS A 62 26.08 17.02 13.00
CA LYS A 62 26.87 15.97 13.68
C LYS A 62 27.75 15.20 12.69
N VAL A 63 27.21 14.74 11.57
CA VAL A 63 27.97 13.99 10.55
C VAL A 63 29.06 14.86 9.92
N CYS A 64 28.79 16.13 9.65
CA CYS A 64 29.80 17.06 9.15
C CYS A 64 30.92 17.28 10.16
N LYS A 65 30.61 17.42 11.47
CA LYS A 65 31.62 17.54 12.53
C LYS A 65 32.53 16.31 12.58
N GLU A 66 31.96 15.11 12.53
CA GLU A 66 32.71 13.85 12.48
C GLU A 66 33.56 13.73 11.22
N PHE A 67 32.99 14.07 10.06
CA PHE A 67 33.71 14.04 8.79
C PHE A 67 34.94 14.97 8.79
N HIS A 68 34.79 16.21 9.26
CA HIS A 68 35.90 17.18 9.31
C HIS A 68 36.91 16.90 10.43
N ALA A 69 36.55 16.10 11.44
CA ALA A 69 37.50 15.62 12.44
C ALA A 69 38.39 14.48 11.92
N LEU A 70 37.86 13.66 11.00
CA LEU A 70 38.58 12.51 10.43
C LEU A 70 39.32 12.83 9.13
N ILE A 71 38.83 13.79 8.35
CA ILE A 71 39.33 14.11 7.02
C ILE A 71 39.59 15.61 6.91
N SER A 72 40.85 15.98 6.73
CA SER A 72 41.25 17.39 6.61
C SER A 72 40.54 18.09 5.45
N TRP A 73 40.10 19.32 5.69
CA TRP A 73 39.50 20.19 4.67
C TRP A 73 40.47 20.55 3.53
N ARG A 74 41.78 20.49 3.80
CA ARG A 74 42.87 20.74 2.83
C ARG A 74 43.02 19.59 1.83
N LEU A 75 42.51 18.39 2.14
CA LEU A 75 42.62 17.22 1.27
C LEU A 75 41.81 17.43 -0.03
N VAL A 76 42.47 17.26 -1.16
CA VAL A 76 41.83 17.35 -2.48
C VAL A 76 40.89 16.15 -2.69
N ASP A 77 39.81 16.34 -3.44
CA ASP A 77 38.80 15.28 -3.65
C ASP A 77 39.37 14.02 -4.36
N GLU A 78 40.47 14.18 -5.11
CA GLU A 78 41.15 13.09 -5.83
C GLU A 78 42.05 12.23 -4.90
N GLU A 79 42.47 12.79 -3.76
CA GLU A 79 43.33 12.15 -2.78
C GLU A 79 42.47 11.45 -1.72
N GLU A 80 42.89 10.25 -1.30
CA GLU A 80 42.25 9.52 -0.21
C GLU A 80 43.03 9.80 1.08
N PRO A 81 42.35 9.97 2.22
CA PRO A 81 43.04 10.06 3.50
C PRO A 81 43.77 8.76 3.79
N ASP A 82 44.89 8.86 4.51
CA ASP A 82 45.66 7.69 4.93
C ASP A 82 44.84 6.81 5.88
N LEU A 83 44.96 5.50 5.70
CA LEU A 83 44.29 4.51 6.54
C LEU A 83 45.31 3.85 7.48
N PRO A 84 44.93 3.54 8.73
CA PRO A 84 43.61 3.74 9.33
C PRO A 84 43.32 5.20 9.68
N LEU A 85 42.05 5.60 9.61
CA LEU A 85 41.63 6.92 10.10
C LEU A 85 41.83 7.00 11.62
N PRO A 86 42.14 8.19 12.18
CA PRO A 86 42.20 8.37 13.62
C PRO A 86 40.85 8.04 14.28
N PRO A 87 40.82 7.59 15.54
CA PRO A 87 39.57 7.38 16.25
C PRO A 87 38.83 8.71 16.42
N TYR A 88 37.54 8.73 16.10
CA TYR A 88 36.71 9.92 16.32
C TYR A 88 36.34 10.07 17.79
N ASP A 89 36.71 11.19 18.40
CA ASP A 89 36.24 11.59 19.73
C ASP A 89 35.22 12.75 19.61
N PRO A 90 33.93 12.53 19.94
CA PRO A 90 32.90 13.56 19.87
C PRO A 90 33.12 14.73 20.85
N PHE A 91 33.89 14.50 21.92
CA PHE A 91 34.20 15.48 22.96
C PHE A 91 35.52 16.23 22.70
N SER A 92 36.30 15.79 21.72
CA SER A 92 37.51 16.52 21.32
C SER A 92 37.12 17.93 20.87
N THR A 93 37.77 18.92 21.47
CA THR A 93 37.67 20.31 21.03
C THR A 93 38.48 20.43 19.74
N PRO A 94 37.91 20.97 18.65
CA PRO A 94 38.68 21.19 17.44
C PRO A 94 39.86 22.11 17.75
N GLU A 95 41.06 21.68 17.38
CA GLU A 95 42.26 22.51 17.51
C GLU A 95 42.05 23.81 16.73
N VAL A 96 42.24 24.94 17.41
CA VAL A 96 42.13 26.25 16.79
C VAL A 96 43.39 26.46 15.97
N GLU A 97 43.33 26.09 14.70
CA GLU A 97 44.40 26.38 13.74
C GLU A 97 44.56 27.91 13.62
N GLU A 98 45.77 28.41 13.89
CA GLU A 98 46.16 29.79 13.57
C GLU A 98 46.26 29.91 12.04
N LEU A 99 45.19 30.44 11.43
CA LEU A 99 45.06 30.61 9.98
C LEU A 99 45.07 32.09 9.65
N ASP A 100 45.73 32.44 8.54
CA ASP A 100 45.65 33.78 7.98
C ASP A 100 44.23 34.09 7.47
N GLU A 101 43.88 35.37 7.31
CA GLU A 101 42.56 35.80 6.86
C GLU A 101 42.18 35.16 5.51
N GLU A 102 43.13 35.05 4.58
CA GLU A 102 42.92 34.38 3.29
C GLU A 102 42.65 32.87 3.43
N GLU A 103 43.34 32.22 4.38
CA GLU A 103 43.13 30.80 4.65
C GLU A 103 41.80 30.53 5.37
N THR A 104 41.37 31.41 6.28
CA THR A 104 40.08 31.26 6.98
C THR A 104 38.91 31.34 6.01
N THR A 105 38.96 32.26 5.05
CA THR A 105 37.92 32.38 4.00
C THR A 105 37.90 31.16 3.10
N THR A 106 39.08 30.66 2.70
CA THR A 106 39.22 29.43 1.91
C THR A 106 38.68 28.21 2.65
N LYS A 107 39.05 28.04 3.93
CA LYS A 107 38.55 26.97 4.81
C LYS A 107 37.03 27.02 4.93
N ARG A 108 36.47 28.21 5.18
CA ARG A 108 35.02 28.40 5.28
C ARG A 108 34.29 27.97 4.01
N LEU A 109 34.73 28.46 2.84
CA LEU A 109 34.12 28.11 1.55
C LEU A 109 34.24 26.62 1.23
N ARG A 110 35.39 26.02 1.55
CA ARG A 110 35.63 24.59 1.34
C ARG A 110 34.75 23.72 2.25
N ILE A 111 34.66 24.05 3.54
CA ILE A 111 33.80 23.37 4.51
C ILE A 111 32.33 23.49 4.09
N GLU A 112 31.87 24.68 3.70
CA GLU A 112 30.50 24.90 3.22
C GLU A 112 30.19 24.03 1.99
N THR A 113 31.10 24.02 1.02
CA THR A 113 30.99 23.19 -0.18
C THR A 113 30.92 21.69 0.16
N LEU A 114 31.79 21.22 1.06
CA LEU A 114 31.83 19.82 1.50
C LEU A 114 30.56 19.44 2.28
N ASN A 115 30.10 20.29 3.21
CA ASN A 115 28.85 20.07 3.96
C ASN A 115 27.65 19.92 3.02
N ALA A 116 27.55 20.78 2.00
CA ALA A 116 26.51 20.68 0.99
C ALA A 116 26.61 19.37 0.19
N ARG A 117 27.83 18.89 -0.10
CA ARG A 117 28.05 17.61 -0.80
C ARG A 117 27.72 16.40 0.08
N ILE A 118 28.10 16.41 1.37
CA ILE A 118 27.75 15.40 2.36
C ILE A 118 26.22 15.29 2.47
N GLY A 119 25.54 16.43 2.64
CA GLY A 119 24.08 16.48 2.70
C GLY A 119 23.42 15.90 1.45
N ARG A 120 23.87 16.30 0.25
CA ARG A 120 23.37 15.72 -1.02
C ARG A 120 23.62 14.22 -1.12
N TRP A 121 24.80 13.75 -0.70
CA TRP A 121 25.17 12.34 -0.74
C TRP A 121 24.30 11.49 0.20
N LEU A 122 24.15 11.91 1.45
CA LEU A 122 23.29 11.25 2.43
C LEU A 122 21.84 11.25 1.98
N LYS A 123 21.32 12.39 1.51
CA LYS A 123 19.95 12.51 0.98
C LYS A 123 19.70 11.60 -0.22
N TYR A 124 20.66 11.49 -1.14
CA TYR A 124 20.56 10.57 -2.27
C TYR A 124 20.51 9.11 -1.81
N ARG A 125 21.38 8.70 -0.88
CA ARG A 125 21.44 7.34 -0.35
C ARG A 125 20.23 7.00 0.52
N ALA A 126 19.79 7.89 1.39
CA ALA A 126 18.56 7.77 2.16
C ALA A 126 17.35 7.62 1.23
N ARG A 127 17.24 8.47 0.19
CA ARG A 127 16.21 8.30 -0.85
C ARG A 127 16.32 6.97 -1.61
N ALA A 128 17.52 6.44 -1.80
CA ALA A 128 17.72 5.16 -2.44
C ALA A 128 17.28 3.98 -1.54
N LEU A 129 17.47 4.07 -0.23
CA LEU A 129 16.92 3.12 0.76
C LEU A 129 15.40 3.25 0.88
N ARG A 130 14.90 4.48 0.85
CA ARG A 130 13.47 4.82 0.87
C ARG A 130 12.81 4.71 -0.48
N ARG A 131 13.51 4.26 -1.53
CA ARG A 131 12.81 3.91 -2.78
C ARG A 131 11.81 2.87 -2.32
N PRO A 132 10.50 3.17 -2.37
CA PRO A 132 9.53 2.16 -2.01
C PRO A 132 9.93 0.98 -2.86
N VAL A 133 10.23 -0.16 -2.22
CA VAL A 133 10.18 -1.42 -2.94
C VAL A 133 8.88 -1.28 -3.71
N GLN A 134 8.95 -1.23 -5.05
CA GLN A 134 7.75 -1.11 -5.86
C GLN A 134 7.00 -2.42 -5.63
N MET A 135 6.35 -2.48 -4.48
CA MET A 135 5.44 -3.52 -4.12
C MET A 135 4.32 -3.34 -5.11
N ASP A 136 3.93 -4.48 -5.67
CA ASP A 136 2.72 -4.51 -6.46
C ASP A 136 1.62 -3.85 -5.60
N ARG A 137 0.93 -2.84 -6.14
CA ARG A 137 -0.13 -2.13 -5.40
C ARG A 137 -1.22 -3.08 -4.94
N THR A 138 -1.37 -4.22 -5.61
CA THR A 138 -2.28 -5.30 -5.20
C THR A 138 -1.82 -6.09 -3.97
N ARG A 139 -0.57 -5.92 -3.54
CA ARG A 139 0.04 -6.60 -2.37
C ARG A 139 0.45 -5.64 -1.26
N ASP A 140 0.62 -4.36 -1.57
CA ASP A 140 0.90 -3.34 -0.56
C ASP A 140 -0.33 -3.13 0.33
N PRO A 141 -0.27 -3.47 1.64
CA PRO A 141 -1.41 -3.35 2.53
C PRO A 141 -1.91 -1.90 2.64
N TRP A 142 -1.03 -0.91 2.49
CA TRP A 142 -1.41 0.49 2.50
C TRP A 142 -2.20 0.87 1.25
N ALA A 143 -1.75 0.40 0.08
CA ALA A 143 -2.48 0.59 -1.16
C ALA A 143 -3.86 -0.09 -1.13
N ILE A 144 -3.96 -1.30 -0.56
CA ILE A 144 -5.24 -2.00 -0.40
C ILE A 144 -6.16 -1.21 0.53
N LEU A 145 -5.65 -0.72 1.66
CA LEU A 145 -6.41 0.10 2.60
C LEU A 145 -6.94 1.38 1.94
N LEU A 146 -6.10 2.11 1.20
CA LEU A 146 -6.51 3.29 0.44
C LEU A 146 -7.46 2.96 -0.72
N GLY A 147 -7.35 1.77 -1.32
CA GLY A 147 -8.28 1.28 -2.33
C GLY A 147 -9.71 1.17 -1.78
N LYS A 148 -9.87 0.73 -0.53
CA LYS A 148 -11.19 0.66 0.13
C LYS A 148 -11.86 2.03 0.27
N LEU A 149 -11.08 3.09 0.52
CA LEU A 149 -11.60 4.46 0.54
C LEU A 149 -12.20 4.87 -0.81
N ALA A 150 -11.63 4.38 -1.92
CA ALA A 150 -12.16 4.58 -3.27
C ALA A 150 -13.26 3.57 -3.65
N GLY A 151 -13.76 2.75 -2.72
CA GLY A 151 -14.75 1.70 -2.98
C GLY A 151 -14.19 0.49 -3.73
N ILE A 152 -12.86 0.40 -3.89
CA ILE A 152 -12.20 -0.74 -4.53
C ILE A 152 -12.06 -1.87 -3.50
N ASN A 153 -13.02 -2.79 -3.52
CA ASN A 153 -13.04 -3.94 -2.63
C ASN A 153 -12.22 -5.11 -3.18
N THR A 154 -11.65 -5.90 -2.27
CA THR A 154 -10.97 -7.15 -2.63
C THR A 154 -11.93 -8.05 -3.40
N PRO A 155 -11.52 -8.61 -4.55
CA PRO A 155 -12.41 -9.40 -5.38
C PRO A 155 -12.82 -10.67 -4.60
N PRO A 156 -14.08 -11.11 -4.72
CA PRO A 156 -14.53 -12.34 -4.07
C PRO A 156 -13.74 -13.53 -4.62
N LYS A 157 -13.62 -14.58 -3.80
CA LYS A 157 -13.10 -15.88 -4.26
C LYS A 157 -14.08 -16.49 -5.28
N ALA A 158 -13.57 -17.37 -6.14
CA ALA A 158 -14.43 -18.14 -7.03
C ALA A 158 -15.46 -18.92 -6.21
N ARG A 159 -16.72 -18.77 -6.59
CA ARG A 159 -17.83 -19.51 -5.98
C ARG A 159 -17.67 -20.99 -6.28
N GLN A 160 -18.15 -21.84 -5.37
CA GLN A 160 -18.31 -23.25 -5.68
C GLN A 160 -19.41 -23.43 -6.72
N ALA A 161 -19.40 -24.53 -7.47
CA ALA A 161 -20.33 -24.78 -8.57
C ALA A 161 -21.81 -24.65 -8.14
N PHE A 162 -22.17 -25.30 -7.02
CA PHE A 162 -23.53 -25.21 -6.49
C PHE A 162 -23.89 -23.80 -6.01
N GLN A 163 -22.92 -23.00 -5.56
CA GLN A 163 -23.16 -21.60 -5.19
C GLN A 163 -23.37 -20.71 -6.41
N GLN A 164 -22.70 -21.03 -7.52
CA GLN A 164 -22.97 -20.37 -8.80
C GLN A 164 -24.37 -20.74 -9.31
N TYR A 165 -24.76 -22.01 -9.19
CA TYR A 165 -26.12 -22.46 -9.47
C TYR A 165 -27.15 -21.73 -8.60
N MET A 166 -26.91 -21.62 -7.30
CA MET A 166 -27.72 -20.81 -6.39
C MET A 166 -27.83 -19.36 -6.81
N HIS A 167 -26.84 -18.79 -7.49
CA HIS A 167 -26.90 -17.41 -7.92
C HIS A 167 -27.62 -17.21 -9.25
N GLU A 168 -27.48 -18.16 -10.19
CA GLU A 168 -28.08 -18.10 -11.53
C GLU A 168 -29.55 -18.57 -11.53
N SER A 169 -29.89 -19.56 -10.70
CA SER A 169 -31.15 -20.30 -10.72
C SER A 169 -31.96 -20.20 -9.41
N TYR A 170 -31.69 -19.21 -8.55
CA TYR A 170 -32.39 -19.13 -7.26
C TYR A 170 -33.91 -19.01 -7.45
N GLU A 171 -34.34 -18.05 -8.26
CA GLU A 171 -35.76 -17.71 -8.39
C GLU A 171 -36.54 -18.75 -9.20
N THR A 172 -35.89 -19.39 -10.17
CA THR A 172 -36.52 -20.34 -11.10
C THR A 172 -36.66 -21.74 -10.50
N ASP A 173 -35.56 -22.30 -9.98
CA ASP A 173 -35.49 -23.73 -9.68
C ASP A 173 -35.43 -23.98 -8.17
N ILE A 174 -34.62 -23.18 -7.47
CA ILE A 174 -34.29 -23.44 -6.06
C ILE A 174 -35.35 -22.90 -5.11
N ALA A 175 -35.84 -21.68 -5.30
CA ALA A 175 -36.82 -21.06 -4.41
C ALA A 175 -38.15 -21.83 -4.35
N PRO A 176 -38.73 -22.31 -5.48
CA PRO A 176 -39.92 -23.15 -5.44
C PRO A 176 -39.65 -24.48 -4.72
N ALA A 177 -38.51 -25.12 -4.98
CA ALA A 177 -38.14 -26.38 -4.34
C ALA A 177 -37.88 -26.21 -2.83
N VAL A 178 -37.21 -25.13 -2.43
CA VAL A 178 -37.01 -24.77 -1.02
C VAL A 178 -38.35 -24.56 -0.35
N LYS A 179 -39.26 -23.79 -0.96
CA LYS A 179 -40.58 -23.53 -0.40
C LYS A 179 -41.38 -24.83 -0.24
N ALA A 180 -41.44 -25.67 -1.27
CA ALA A 180 -42.14 -26.93 -1.24
C ALA A 180 -41.58 -27.89 -0.18
N ARG A 181 -40.25 -28.02 -0.09
CA ARG A 181 -39.60 -28.87 0.92
C ARG A 181 -39.71 -28.32 2.33
N TRP A 182 -39.70 -26.99 2.48
CA TRP A 182 -39.91 -26.33 3.78
C TRP A 182 -41.34 -26.54 4.29
N GLU A 183 -42.34 -26.33 3.43
CA GLU A 183 -43.75 -26.59 3.75
C GLU A 183 -44.00 -28.06 4.10
N ALA A 184 -43.40 -29.00 3.37
CA ALA A 184 -43.46 -30.42 3.70
C ALA A 184 -42.84 -30.73 5.07
N SER A 185 -41.65 -30.20 5.37
CA SER A 185 -41.00 -30.42 6.68
C SER A 185 -41.77 -29.82 7.85
N ALA A 186 -42.48 -28.71 7.63
CA ALA A 186 -43.31 -28.07 8.64
C ALA A 186 -44.55 -28.90 9.02
N LEU A 187 -45.04 -29.74 8.11
CA LEU A 187 -46.15 -30.66 8.36
C LEU A 187 -45.69 -31.86 9.20
N ASP A 188 -44.48 -32.39 8.93
CA ASP A 188 -43.93 -33.54 9.65
C ASP A 188 -43.56 -33.23 11.11
N ASP A 189 -43.13 -32.00 11.40
CA ASP A 189 -42.78 -31.54 12.76
C ASP A 189 -44.01 -31.25 13.66
N GLY A 190 -45.20 -31.76 13.31
CA GLY A 190 -46.39 -31.69 14.15
C GLY A 190 -46.96 -30.29 14.35
N GLY A 191 -46.71 -29.37 13.42
CA GLY A 191 -47.26 -28.00 13.47
C GLY A 191 -46.56 -27.06 14.45
N ASN A 192 -45.35 -27.40 14.92
CA ASN A 192 -44.60 -26.53 15.82
C ASN A 192 -44.22 -25.20 15.14
N ALA A 193 -44.16 -24.12 15.93
CA ALA A 193 -44.04 -22.70 15.53
C ALA A 193 -42.84 -22.31 14.63
N ARG A 194 -41.99 -23.26 14.20
CA ARG A 194 -40.94 -23.04 13.20
C ARG A 194 -41.49 -22.79 11.79
N SER A 195 -42.72 -23.21 11.50
CA SER A 195 -43.38 -22.96 10.21
C SER A 195 -43.60 -21.48 9.87
N ALA A 196 -43.62 -20.59 10.88
CA ALA A 196 -43.81 -19.16 10.68
C ALA A 196 -42.53 -18.42 10.22
N LYS A 197 -41.36 -19.04 10.33
CA LYS A 197 -40.09 -18.42 9.95
C LYS A 197 -39.72 -18.80 8.51
N SER A 198 -39.10 -17.87 7.80
CA SER A 198 -38.50 -18.12 6.50
C SER A 198 -37.40 -19.19 6.61
N PRO A 199 -37.21 -20.04 5.59
CA PRO A 199 -36.23 -21.11 5.61
C PRO A 199 -34.82 -20.57 5.85
N ASP A 200 -34.08 -21.22 6.73
CA ASP A 200 -32.75 -20.79 7.12
C ASP A 200 -31.74 -20.93 5.94
N ALA A 201 -30.57 -20.28 6.08
CA ALA A 201 -29.53 -20.35 5.04
C ALA A 201 -28.97 -21.78 4.85
N PRO A 202 -28.72 -22.58 5.91
CA PRO A 202 -28.29 -23.97 5.77
C PRO A 202 -29.28 -24.85 4.99
N PHE A 203 -30.58 -24.75 5.25
CA PHE A 203 -31.62 -25.52 4.56
C PHE A 203 -31.65 -25.19 3.07
N ARG A 204 -31.60 -23.88 2.72
CA ARG A 204 -31.52 -23.43 1.33
C ARG A 204 -30.29 -23.98 0.61
N ALA A 205 -29.14 -23.97 1.27
CA ALA A 205 -27.92 -24.53 0.71
C ALA A 205 -28.00 -26.05 0.53
N LYS A 206 -28.65 -26.78 1.45
CA LYS A 206 -28.87 -28.23 1.33
C LYS A 206 -29.72 -28.57 0.10
N VAL A 207 -30.89 -27.93 -0.04
CA VAL A 207 -31.78 -28.14 -1.19
C VAL A 207 -31.06 -27.81 -2.51
N ALA A 208 -30.32 -26.70 -2.55
CA ALA A 208 -29.58 -26.33 -3.74
C ALA A 208 -28.46 -27.31 -4.12
N ARG A 209 -27.78 -27.93 -3.14
CA ARG A 209 -26.76 -28.97 -3.40
C ARG A 209 -27.38 -30.24 -3.98
N GLU A 210 -28.54 -30.64 -3.48
CA GLU A 210 -29.26 -31.82 -3.97
C GLU A 210 -29.73 -31.58 -5.41
N LEU A 211 -30.38 -30.45 -5.69
CA LEU A 211 -30.78 -30.08 -7.07
C LEU A 211 -29.57 -29.93 -8.00
N PHE A 212 -28.44 -29.41 -7.50
CA PHE A 212 -27.20 -29.31 -8.29
C PHE A 212 -26.61 -30.69 -8.61
N ALA A 213 -26.74 -31.67 -7.72
CA ALA A 213 -26.26 -33.04 -7.94
C ALA A 213 -27.11 -33.81 -8.96
N GLU A 214 -28.37 -33.42 -9.13
CA GLU A 214 -29.28 -33.96 -10.16
C GLU A 214 -28.98 -33.42 -11.56
N LEU A 215 -28.26 -32.30 -11.68
CA LEU A 215 -27.85 -31.74 -12.97
C LEU A 215 -26.84 -32.65 -13.67
N SER A 216 -26.84 -32.62 -15.00
CA SER A 216 -25.88 -33.36 -15.81
C SER A 216 -24.44 -32.92 -15.53
N ASP A 217 -23.48 -33.83 -15.70
CA ASP A 217 -22.05 -33.52 -15.51
C ASP A 217 -21.58 -32.36 -16.39
N GLU A 218 -22.15 -32.22 -17.59
CA GLU A 218 -21.88 -31.12 -18.52
C GLU A 218 -22.33 -29.77 -17.96
N GLU A 219 -23.55 -29.70 -17.40
CA GLU A 219 -24.07 -28.49 -16.76
C GLU A 219 -23.29 -28.13 -15.50
N GLN A 220 -22.96 -29.13 -14.66
CA GLN A 220 -22.12 -28.93 -13.48
C GLN A 220 -20.73 -28.40 -13.86
N ALA A 221 -20.10 -28.95 -14.91
CA ALA A 221 -18.83 -28.46 -15.43
C ALA A 221 -18.94 -27.04 -15.99
N GLY A 222 -20.03 -26.73 -16.71
CA GLY A 222 -20.35 -25.39 -17.21
C GLY A 222 -20.46 -24.35 -16.09
N LEU A 223 -21.17 -24.69 -15.01
CA LEU A 223 -21.31 -23.84 -13.81
C LEU A 223 -19.96 -23.62 -13.09
N ARG A 224 -19.14 -24.68 -12.97
CA ARG A 224 -17.76 -24.57 -12.44
C ARG A 224 -16.92 -23.61 -13.27
N GLN A 225 -17.04 -23.68 -14.60
CA GLN A 225 -16.28 -22.83 -15.50
C GLN A 225 -16.75 -21.37 -15.42
N ARG A 226 -18.07 -21.10 -15.45
CA ARG A 226 -18.62 -19.76 -15.26
C ARG A 226 -18.19 -19.14 -13.93
N ALA A 227 -18.23 -19.90 -12.84
CA ALA A 227 -17.77 -19.43 -11.53
C ALA A 227 -16.28 -19.02 -11.52
N LYS A 228 -15.43 -19.75 -12.24
CA LYS A 228 -14.01 -19.41 -12.41
C LYS A 228 -13.83 -18.16 -13.27
N ASP A 229 -14.57 -18.06 -14.38
CA ASP A 229 -14.49 -16.93 -15.30
C ASP A 229 -14.99 -15.64 -14.63
N ASP A 230 -16.09 -15.69 -13.89
CA ASP A 230 -16.62 -14.58 -13.09
C ASP A 230 -15.60 -14.07 -12.06
N ALA A 231 -14.97 -15.00 -11.34
CA ALA A 231 -13.93 -14.67 -10.37
C ALA A 231 -12.68 -14.09 -11.02
N GLN A 232 -12.30 -14.59 -12.19
CA GLN A 232 -11.18 -14.06 -12.96
C GLN A 232 -11.49 -12.64 -13.47
N ARG A 233 -12.69 -12.40 -14.02
CA ARG A 233 -13.15 -11.06 -14.40
C ARG A 233 -13.10 -10.10 -13.21
N ALA A 234 -13.58 -10.52 -12.04
CA ALA A 234 -13.53 -9.70 -10.82
C ALA A 234 -12.08 -9.39 -10.36
N ARG A 235 -11.17 -10.35 -10.48
CA ARG A 235 -9.74 -10.14 -10.18
C ARG A 235 -9.07 -9.20 -11.17
N ASP A 236 -9.41 -9.30 -12.44
CA ASP A 236 -8.86 -8.46 -13.50
C ASP A 236 -9.36 -7.02 -13.38
N THR A 237 -10.66 -6.81 -13.09
CA THR A 237 -11.21 -5.47 -12.81
C THR A 237 -10.58 -4.85 -11.57
N TYR A 238 -10.44 -5.61 -10.48
CA TYR A 238 -9.75 -5.15 -9.27
C TYR A 238 -8.29 -4.76 -9.56
N THR A 239 -7.55 -5.63 -10.26
CA THR A 239 -6.14 -5.40 -10.58
C THR A 239 -5.98 -4.18 -11.50
N ALA A 240 -6.88 -3.99 -12.46
CA ALA A 240 -6.91 -2.83 -13.32
C ALA A 240 -7.19 -1.55 -12.51
N ALA A 241 -8.18 -1.56 -11.63
CA ALA A 241 -8.51 -0.41 -10.76
C ALA A 241 -7.34 -0.03 -9.83
N MET A 242 -6.71 -1.02 -9.19
CA MET A 242 -5.54 -0.79 -8.32
C MET A 242 -4.34 -0.24 -9.10
N LYS A 243 -4.15 -0.63 -10.36
CA LYS A 243 -3.09 -0.11 -11.23
C LYS A 243 -3.38 1.30 -11.75
N ALA A 244 -4.62 1.60 -12.10
CA ALA A 244 -5.05 2.91 -12.58
C ALA A 244 -4.75 4.03 -11.57
N GLY A 245 -4.85 3.72 -10.27
CA GLY A 245 -4.61 4.69 -9.19
C GLY A 245 -5.83 5.54 -8.86
N PRO A 246 -5.68 6.54 -7.99
CA PRO A 246 -6.81 7.37 -7.56
C PRO A 246 -7.35 8.15 -8.74
N SER A 247 -8.65 7.99 -9.00
CA SER A 247 -9.33 8.76 -10.04
C SER A 247 -9.33 10.25 -9.68
N LYS A 248 -9.23 11.08 -10.72
CA LYS A 248 -9.33 12.53 -10.60
C LYS A 248 -10.71 13.06 -10.93
N ALA A 249 -11.63 12.20 -11.36
CA ALA A 249 -13.00 12.57 -11.68
C ALA A 249 -13.72 13.10 -10.43
N PRO A 250 -14.55 14.14 -10.57
CA PRO A 250 -15.29 14.72 -9.45
C PRO A 250 -16.18 13.72 -8.73
N GLU A 251 -16.85 12.84 -9.46
CA GLU A 251 -17.75 11.80 -8.94
C GLU A 251 -16.99 10.81 -8.07
N ASP A 252 -15.81 10.37 -8.54
CA ASP A 252 -14.95 9.47 -7.80
C ASP A 252 -14.41 10.11 -6.52
N ARG A 253 -14.05 11.39 -6.57
CA ARG A 253 -13.61 12.14 -5.39
C ARG A 253 -14.73 12.30 -4.38
N GLN A 254 -15.95 12.64 -4.83
CA GLN A 254 -17.10 12.74 -3.94
C GLN A 254 -17.40 11.39 -3.28
N ARG A 255 -17.37 10.29 -4.05
CA ARG A 255 -17.48 8.95 -3.48
C ARG A 255 -16.44 8.68 -2.40
N CYS A 256 -15.19 9.09 -2.60
CA CYS A 256 -14.15 8.96 -1.58
C CYS A 256 -14.43 9.82 -0.33
N ILE A 257 -14.94 11.04 -0.52
CA ILE A 257 -15.33 11.94 0.59
C ILE A 257 -16.48 11.33 1.38
N ASP A 258 -17.50 10.79 0.72
CA ASP A 258 -18.66 10.15 1.35
C ASP A 258 -18.28 8.87 2.11
N GLN A 259 -17.22 8.18 1.69
CA GLN A 259 -16.66 7.00 2.38
C GLN A 259 -15.63 7.35 3.46
N LEU A 260 -15.19 8.61 3.54
CA LEU A 260 -14.13 9.03 4.45
C LEU A 260 -14.53 8.88 5.92
N GLY A 261 -15.78 9.18 6.26
CA GLY A 261 -16.29 9.07 7.64
C GLY A 261 -16.16 7.65 8.20
N PRO A 262 -16.82 6.64 7.61
CA PRO A 262 -16.70 5.25 8.04
C PRO A 262 -15.25 4.72 8.00
N PHE A 263 -14.49 5.08 6.96
CA PHE A 263 -13.10 4.67 6.80
C PHE A 263 -12.20 5.18 7.93
N ILE A 264 -12.24 6.48 8.23
CA ILE A 264 -11.40 7.10 9.27
C ILE A 264 -11.88 6.69 10.66
N SER A 265 -13.19 6.55 10.88
CA SER A 265 -13.75 6.11 12.16
C SER A 265 -13.13 4.79 12.64
N ALA A 266 -12.98 3.82 11.73
CA ALA A 266 -12.35 2.53 12.05
C ALA A 266 -10.87 2.68 12.46
N ILE A 267 -10.13 3.59 11.81
CA ILE A 267 -8.73 3.86 12.13
C ILE A 267 -8.61 4.56 13.48
N LEU A 268 -9.41 5.61 13.72
CA LEU A 268 -9.43 6.35 14.98
C LEU A 268 -9.84 5.46 16.16
N ARG A 269 -10.78 4.54 15.94
CA ARG A 269 -11.13 3.51 16.92
C ARG A 269 -9.93 2.63 17.27
N GLY A 270 -9.25 2.09 16.26
CA GLY A 270 -8.05 1.28 16.49
C GLY A 270 -6.95 2.04 17.25
N VAL A 271 -6.69 3.31 16.90
CA VAL A 271 -5.74 4.16 17.65
C VAL A 271 -6.17 4.27 19.11
N SER A 272 -7.43 4.61 19.36
CA SER A 272 -7.96 4.71 20.72
C SER A 272 -7.88 3.40 21.50
N ASP A 273 -8.18 2.26 20.88
CA ASP A 273 -8.15 0.95 21.52
C ASP A 273 -6.72 0.56 21.92
N TYR A 274 -5.71 0.89 21.10
CA TYR A 274 -4.31 0.58 21.38
C TYR A 274 -3.59 1.60 22.27
N THR A 275 -3.97 2.88 22.23
CA THR A 275 -3.25 3.94 22.96
C THR A 275 -4.03 4.55 24.13
N GLY A 276 -5.33 4.26 24.26
CA GLY A 276 -6.22 4.90 25.23
C GLY A 276 -6.44 6.39 24.99
N LEU A 277 -6.06 6.92 23.83
CA LEU A 277 -6.17 8.35 23.53
C LEU A 277 -7.50 8.67 22.84
N HIS A 278 -8.11 9.80 23.20
CA HIS A 278 -9.16 10.39 22.39
C HIS A 278 -8.57 10.98 21.11
N SER A 279 -9.22 10.69 19.98
CA SER A 279 -8.69 11.05 18.67
C SER A 279 -9.79 11.62 17.81
N PHE A 280 -9.50 12.70 17.09
CA PHE A 280 -10.39 13.25 16.08
C PHE A 280 -9.59 13.68 14.86
N ALA A 281 -10.25 13.74 13.71
CA ALA A 281 -9.69 14.19 12.46
C ALA A 281 -10.61 15.25 11.83
N VAL A 282 -9.99 16.29 11.27
CA VAL A 282 -10.66 17.32 10.47
C VAL A 282 -10.05 17.29 9.08
N PHE A 283 -10.89 17.09 8.08
CA PHE A 283 -10.53 17.16 6.67
C PHE A 283 -11.23 18.37 6.07
N GLY A 284 -10.65 18.99 5.05
CA GLY A 284 -11.38 20.01 4.31
C GLY A 284 -10.76 20.32 2.96
N GLY A 285 -11.58 20.93 2.12
CA GLY A 285 -11.25 21.22 0.72
C GLY A 285 -12.51 21.44 -0.11
N PRO A 286 -12.35 21.62 -1.44
CA PRO A 286 -13.47 21.78 -2.35
C PRO A 286 -14.29 20.48 -2.45
N MET A 287 -15.61 20.56 -2.26
CA MET A 287 -16.51 19.41 -2.36
C MET A 287 -17.33 19.42 -3.66
N PRO A 288 -17.17 18.42 -4.55
CA PRO A 288 -17.93 18.34 -5.81
C PRO A 288 -19.45 18.40 -5.65
N LYS A 289 -20.02 17.76 -4.62
CA LYS A 289 -21.47 17.80 -4.33
C LYS A 289 -21.98 19.21 -3.97
N HIS A 290 -21.09 20.11 -3.57
CA HIS A 290 -21.41 21.48 -3.17
C HIS A 290 -20.80 22.50 -4.14
N ALA A 291 -20.77 22.17 -5.44
CA ALA A 291 -20.23 23.05 -6.48
C ALA A 291 -18.79 23.54 -6.22
N GLY A 292 -17.97 22.72 -5.56
CA GLY A 292 -16.59 23.06 -5.23
C GLY A 292 -16.42 23.99 -4.03
N GLU A 293 -17.48 24.28 -3.27
CA GLU A 293 -17.39 25.06 -2.04
C GLU A 293 -16.40 24.43 -1.06
N ILE A 294 -15.58 25.27 -0.40
CA ILE A 294 -14.67 24.83 0.67
C ILE A 294 -15.49 24.44 1.89
N ARG A 295 -15.46 23.15 2.21
CA ARG A 295 -16.15 22.57 3.36
C ARG A 295 -15.20 21.69 4.16
N THR A 296 -15.60 21.39 5.39
CA THR A 296 -14.88 20.51 6.30
C THR A 296 -15.71 19.28 6.63
N VAL A 297 -15.03 18.15 6.84
CA VAL A 297 -15.59 16.91 7.39
C VAL A 297 -14.88 16.64 8.69
N THR A 298 -15.65 16.37 9.74
CA THR A 298 -15.10 16.00 11.05
C THR A 298 -15.46 14.58 11.41
N VAL A 299 -14.50 13.84 11.95
CA VAL A 299 -14.68 12.50 12.47
C VAL A 299 -14.03 12.44 13.83
N ALA A 300 -14.79 12.10 14.87
CA ALA A 300 -14.29 12.04 16.24
C ALA A 300 -14.52 10.65 16.83
N ASN A 301 -13.54 10.16 17.58
CA ASN A 301 -13.65 8.94 18.37
C ASN A 301 -13.31 9.22 19.84
N GLY A 302 -14.13 8.68 20.74
CA GLY A 302 -14.08 8.94 22.17
C GLY A 302 -15.17 9.90 22.66
N ARG A 303 -15.46 9.80 23.96
CA ARG A 303 -16.44 10.62 24.66
C ARG A 303 -15.83 11.17 25.95
N ASN A 304 -16.28 12.34 26.37
CA ASN A 304 -15.90 12.89 27.67
C ASN A 304 -16.60 12.13 28.83
N GLN A 305 -16.14 12.38 30.06
CA GLN A 305 -16.73 11.82 31.29
C GLN A 305 -17.85 12.71 31.89
N GLY A 306 -18.43 13.60 31.08
CA GLY A 306 -19.52 14.47 31.54
C GLY A 306 -20.82 13.70 31.80
N GLY A 307 -21.76 14.31 32.52
CA GLY A 307 -23.07 13.71 32.80
C GLY A 307 -23.88 13.35 31.54
N SER A 308 -23.55 13.97 30.40
CA SER A 308 -23.97 13.52 29.08
C SER A 308 -22.73 13.32 28.23
N ALA A 309 -22.24 12.07 28.19
CA ALA A 309 -21.03 11.69 27.46
C ALA A 309 -21.17 12.06 25.98
N CYS A 310 -20.40 13.05 25.53
CA CYS A 310 -20.46 13.58 24.18
C CYS A 310 -19.06 13.62 23.55
N GLN A 311 -19.04 13.66 22.22
CA GLN A 311 -17.79 13.73 21.46
C GLN A 311 -17.20 15.15 21.51
N PHE A 312 -15.91 15.29 21.19
CA PHE A 312 -15.21 16.58 21.24
C PHE A 312 -15.90 17.72 20.46
N PRO A 313 -16.40 17.53 19.22
CA PRO A 313 -17.13 18.58 18.50
C PRO A 313 -18.47 18.96 19.15
N GLN A 314 -19.09 18.03 19.90
CA GLN A 314 -20.38 18.21 20.54
C GLN A 314 -20.28 18.81 21.94
N TRP A 315 -19.11 18.68 22.59
CA TRP A 315 -18.90 19.17 23.94
C TRP A 315 -19.01 20.70 24.06
N ALA A 316 -18.52 21.43 23.05
CA ALA A 316 -18.63 22.89 23.00
C ALA A 316 -18.79 23.35 21.53
N PRO A 317 -19.97 23.17 20.90
CA PRO A 317 -20.12 23.32 19.45
C PRO A 317 -19.74 24.72 18.93
N ALA A 318 -20.18 25.78 19.63
CA ALA A 318 -19.85 27.16 19.25
C ALA A 318 -18.34 27.43 19.29
N ARG A 319 -17.65 26.91 20.31
CA ARG A 319 -16.20 27.06 20.46
C ARG A 319 -15.46 26.23 19.41
N PHE A 320 -15.90 25.01 19.18
CA PHE A 320 -15.30 24.12 18.19
C PHE A 320 -15.43 24.70 16.77
N ASN A 321 -16.59 25.24 16.40
CA ASN A 321 -16.77 25.92 15.12
C ASN A 321 -15.80 27.09 14.97
N ARG A 322 -15.79 28.01 15.92
CA ARG A 322 -14.98 29.23 15.85
C ARG A 322 -13.47 28.97 15.90
N GLU A 323 -13.03 28.13 16.82
CA GLU A 323 -11.60 27.97 17.12
C GLU A 323 -10.94 26.84 16.32
N VAL A 324 -11.71 25.89 15.79
CA VAL A 324 -11.18 24.75 15.01
C VAL A 324 -11.62 24.82 13.56
N LEU A 325 -12.93 24.89 13.29
CA LEU A 325 -13.43 24.81 11.91
C LEU A 325 -13.21 26.09 11.12
N ASP A 326 -13.48 27.26 11.70
CA ASP A 326 -13.29 28.54 11.03
C ASP A 326 -11.80 28.80 10.80
N PHE A 327 -10.95 28.53 11.79
CA PHE A 327 -9.50 28.60 11.62
C PHE A 327 -8.98 27.66 10.51
N MET A 328 -9.49 26.43 10.46
CA MET A 328 -9.17 25.51 9.36
C MET A 328 -9.70 26.02 8.01
N ARG A 329 -10.90 26.62 7.98
CA ARG A 329 -11.49 27.18 6.77
C ARG A 329 -10.69 28.37 6.24
N GLU A 330 -10.21 29.26 7.11
CA GLU A 330 -9.31 30.36 6.75
C GLU A 330 -8.02 29.82 6.11
N PHE A 331 -7.41 28.79 6.72
CA PHE A 331 -6.25 28.12 6.13
C PHE A 331 -6.58 27.51 4.76
N LEU A 332 -7.69 26.78 4.65
CA LEU A 332 -8.12 26.18 3.39
C LEU A 332 -8.41 27.24 2.32
N GLN A 333 -8.99 28.37 2.70
CA GLN A 333 -9.11 29.51 1.80
C GLN A 333 -7.73 29.87 1.29
N THR A 334 -6.71 30.11 2.10
CA THR A 334 -5.34 30.40 1.56
C THR A 334 -4.77 29.30 0.65
N ALA A 335 -5.14 28.03 0.87
CA ALA A 335 -4.70 26.90 0.05
C ALA A 335 -5.45 26.81 -1.30
N PHE A 336 -6.67 27.35 -1.39
CA PHE A 336 -7.59 27.18 -2.53
C PHE A 336 -8.11 28.50 -3.15
N SER A 337 -7.78 29.67 -2.60
CA SER A 337 -8.48 30.94 -2.89
C SER A 337 -8.07 31.66 -4.16
N ASP A 338 -6.85 31.52 -4.71
CA ASP A 338 -6.50 32.41 -5.85
C ASP A 338 -5.62 31.85 -6.98
N ALA A 339 -4.46 31.24 -6.75
CA ALA A 339 -3.46 31.25 -7.83
C ALA A 339 -2.52 30.06 -7.84
N ARG A 340 -3.00 28.93 -8.36
CA ARG A 340 -2.13 28.07 -9.18
C ARG A 340 -2.89 27.47 -10.34
N ALA A 341 -3.07 28.28 -11.39
CA ALA A 341 -3.33 27.80 -12.75
C ALA A 341 -2.28 26.77 -13.24
N ASP A 342 -1.13 26.66 -12.56
CA ASP A 342 -0.03 25.76 -12.94
C ASP A 342 -0.01 24.41 -12.19
N THR A 343 -0.67 24.29 -11.03
CA THR A 343 -0.89 22.98 -10.42
C THR A 343 -2.23 22.47 -10.89
N LYS A 344 -2.23 21.28 -11.52
CA LYS A 344 -3.37 20.47 -12.00
C LYS A 344 -4.47 20.16 -10.96
N MET A 345 -4.81 21.08 -10.07
CA MET A 345 -6.07 21.09 -9.34
C MET A 345 -7.06 21.86 -10.19
N LEU A 346 -8.28 21.35 -10.27
CA LEU A 346 -9.28 21.85 -11.19
C LEU A 346 -9.48 23.35 -10.97
N ALA A 347 -9.41 24.13 -12.04
CA ALA A 347 -9.69 25.56 -11.97
C ALA A 347 -11.09 25.79 -11.35
N PRO A 348 -11.39 26.92 -10.71
CA PRO A 348 -12.73 27.18 -10.16
C PRO A 348 -13.86 26.94 -11.19
N ALA A 349 -13.62 27.24 -12.46
CA ALA A 349 -14.53 26.92 -13.57
C ALA A 349 -14.69 25.40 -13.78
N GLU A 350 -13.60 24.64 -13.75
CA GLU A 350 -13.65 23.18 -13.85
C GLU A 350 -14.27 22.55 -12.60
N CYS A 351 -14.13 23.15 -11.41
CA CYS A 351 -14.83 22.74 -10.18
C CYS A 351 -16.34 22.99 -10.28
N ALA A 352 -16.76 24.08 -10.95
CA ALA A 352 -18.16 24.37 -11.22
C ALA A 352 -18.74 23.44 -12.30
N GLU A 353 -17.98 23.09 -13.33
CA GLU A 353 -18.37 22.07 -14.33
C GLU A 353 -18.41 20.67 -13.74
N ALA A 354 -17.53 20.40 -12.78
CA ALA A 354 -17.47 19.19 -11.97
C ALA A 354 -18.56 19.10 -10.89
N ALA A 355 -19.36 20.15 -10.71
CA ALA A 355 -20.40 20.17 -9.72
C ALA A 355 -21.43 19.08 -10.02
N LEU A 356 -21.63 18.17 -9.08
CA LEU A 356 -22.73 17.22 -9.19
C LEU A 356 -24.04 17.97 -8.95
N PRO A 357 -25.14 17.60 -9.64
CA PRO A 357 -26.45 18.18 -9.39
C PRO A 357 -26.77 18.12 -7.89
N THR A 358 -26.97 19.29 -7.30
CA THR A 358 -27.22 19.42 -5.87
C THR A 358 -28.59 18.83 -5.57
N ASP A 359 -28.64 17.70 -4.87
CA ASP A 359 -29.89 17.23 -4.27
C ASP A 359 -30.20 18.16 -3.09
N HIS A 360 -31.16 19.08 -3.29
CA HIS A 360 -31.54 20.09 -2.29
C HIS A 360 -32.14 19.49 -1.01
N ASN A 361 -32.37 18.17 -0.97
CA ASN A 361 -32.97 17.47 0.16
C ASN A 361 -31.98 16.74 1.06
N ASP A 362 -30.65 16.91 0.91
CA ASP A 362 -29.72 16.29 1.86
C ASP A 362 -29.55 17.18 3.11
N PRO A 363 -30.10 16.79 4.28
CA PRO A 363 -30.00 17.57 5.52
C PRO A 363 -28.62 17.35 6.13
N LEU A 364 -27.57 17.74 5.40
CA LEU A 364 -26.26 17.94 6.00
C LEU A 364 -26.41 19.00 7.08
N ASP A 365 -26.08 18.61 8.30
CA ASP A 365 -26.07 19.49 9.46
C ASP A 365 -25.29 20.78 9.11
N PRO A 366 -25.80 21.98 9.42
CA PRO A 366 -25.05 23.24 9.24
C PRO A 366 -23.63 23.21 9.84
N LEU A 367 -23.35 22.28 10.75
CA LEU A 367 -22.02 22.01 11.30
C LEU A 367 -21.07 21.22 10.38
N GLY A 368 -21.49 20.81 9.19
CA GLY A 368 -20.70 19.92 8.32
C GLY A 368 -20.46 18.53 8.95
N GLN A 369 -21.21 18.20 9.99
CA GLN A 369 -21.20 16.86 10.57
C GLN A 369 -21.98 15.97 9.63
N ALA A 370 -21.27 15.10 8.93
CA ALA A 370 -21.91 13.92 8.41
C ALA A 370 -22.41 13.14 9.62
N LYS A 371 -23.74 13.03 9.77
CA LYS A 371 -24.39 12.22 10.80
C LYS A 371 -24.11 10.74 10.51
N TYR A 372 -22.87 10.31 10.70
CA TYR A 372 -22.58 8.90 10.89
C TYR A 372 -22.90 8.62 12.34
N THR A 373 -24.13 8.22 12.60
CA THR A 373 -24.42 7.43 13.79
C THR A 373 -23.52 6.21 13.66
N ILE A 374 -22.37 6.23 14.34
CA ILE A 374 -21.59 5.03 14.57
C ILE A 374 -22.55 4.15 15.36
N HIS A 375 -23.24 3.25 14.67
CA HIS A 375 -23.86 2.10 15.31
C HIS A 375 -22.72 1.42 16.03
N ASP A 376 -22.62 1.65 17.33
CA ASP A 376 -21.73 0.90 18.17
C ASP A 376 -22.41 -0.46 18.36
N PRO A 377 -21.98 -1.52 17.67
CA PRO A 377 -22.61 -2.83 17.81
C PRO A 377 -22.44 -3.39 19.23
N LEU A 378 -21.61 -2.76 20.08
CA LEU A 378 -21.43 -3.13 21.48
C LEU A 378 -22.33 -2.34 22.44
N ALA A 379 -22.96 -1.24 22.02
CA ALA A 379 -23.83 -0.45 22.89
C ALA A 379 -25.22 -1.07 23.13
N HIS A 380 -25.47 -2.28 22.62
CA HIS A 380 -26.74 -3.01 22.78
C HIS A 380 -26.67 -4.24 23.71
N SER A 381 -25.55 -4.49 24.42
CA SER A 381 -25.46 -5.66 25.32
C SER A 381 -25.66 -5.40 26.81
N ASP A 382 -25.74 -4.15 27.28
CA ASP A 382 -25.71 -3.87 28.73
C ASP A 382 -27.11 -3.54 29.31
N ALA A 383 -28.14 -4.24 28.83
CA ALA A 383 -29.45 -4.28 29.48
C ALA A 383 -29.57 -5.57 30.31
N SER A 384 -29.15 -5.47 31.57
CA SER A 384 -29.73 -6.13 32.74
C SER A 384 -30.38 -7.51 32.52
N GLY A 385 -29.61 -8.55 32.80
CA GLY A 385 -30.09 -9.93 32.97
C GLY A 385 -29.16 -10.67 33.92
N SER A 386 -29.00 -10.14 35.13
CA SER A 386 -28.51 -10.89 36.29
C SER A 386 -29.54 -11.97 36.59
N ASP A 387 -29.20 -13.24 36.40
CA ASP A 387 -29.61 -14.35 37.27
C ASP A 387 -28.92 -15.67 36.89
N SER A 388 -28.54 -16.39 37.94
CA SER A 388 -28.41 -17.85 38.07
C SER A 388 -27.09 -18.53 37.70
N ASP A 389 -26.41 -18.89 38.79
CA ASP A 389 -25.57 -20.06 39.02
C ASP A 389 -25.88 -21.31 38.16
N SER A 390 -24.82 -21.98 37.68
CA SER A 390 -24.69 -23.44 37.72
C SER A 390 -23.29 -23.90 37.35
N ASP A 391 -22.65 -24.54 38.31
CA ASP A 391 -21.51 -25.44 38.15
C ASP A 391 -21.86 -26.59 37.18
N GLY A 392 -20.88 -27.04 36.39
CA GLY A 392 -21.05 -28.19 35.52
C GLY A 392 -19.79 -28.56 34.75
N ASP A 393 -18.93 -29.32 35.41
CA ASP A 393 -17.94 -30.23 34.79
C ASP A 393 -18.55 -30.96 33.58
N SER A 394 -17.84 -31.02 32.46
CA SER A 394 -17.89 -32.15 31.53
C SER A 394 -16.64 -32.17 30.65
N ASP A 395 -15.91 -33.27 30.78
CA ASP A 395 -14.86 -33.73 29.89
C ASP A 395 -15.33 -33.92 28.43
N ASP A 396 -14.33 -34.04 27.55
CA ASP A 396 -14.30 -34.96 26.40
C ASP A 396 -15.36 -34.77 25.29
N ASP A 397 -14.96 -34.27 24.12
CA ASP A 397 -14.93 -35.16 22.96
C ASP A 397 -14.10 -34.61 21.80
N SER A 398 -13.27 -35.50 21.28
CA SER A 398 -12.39 -35.35 20.15
C SER A 398 -13.17 -35.69 18.88
N SER A 399 -13.45 -34.71 18.02
CA SER A 399 -13.89 -34.99 16.65
C SER A 399 -12.97 -34.36 15.61
N SER A 400 -12.11 -35.24 15.12
CA SER A 400 -11.40 -35.22 13.84
C SER A 400 -12.32 -34.78 12.70
N ASP A 401 -12.12 -33.57 12.18
CA ASP A 401 -12.74 -33.10 10.95
C ASP A 401 -11.81 -33.40 9.75
N SER A 402 -12.06 -34.55 9.14
CA SER A 402 -11.33 -35.12 8.00
C SER A 402 -12.09 -34.89 6.69
N GLU A 403 -12.15 -33.66 6.19
CA GLU A 403 -12.65 -33.36 4.83
C GLU A 403 -11.77 -32.34 4.08
N ARG A 404 -10.44 -32.55 4.11
CA ARG A 404 -9.46 -31.69 3.41
C ARG A 404 -8.68 -32.34 2.27
N ASP A 405 -8.93 -33.61 1.92
CA ASP A 405 -8.03 -34.35 1.04
C ASP A 405 -8.34 -34.32 -0.47
N SER A 406 -9.56 -34.02 -0.91
CA SER A 406 -9.90 -34.21 -2.33
C SER A 406 -9.37 -33.13 -3.28
N ALA A 407 -8.83 -32.01 -2.78
CA ALA A 407 -8.29 -30.93 -3.61
C ALA A 407 -6.75 -30.88 -3.64
N MET A 408 -6.07 -31.71 -2.83
CA MET A 408 -4.60 -31.74 -2.77
C MET A 408 -3.98 -32.82 -3.67
N GLU A 409 -4.72 -33.89 -4.02
CA GLU A 409 -4.20 -34.97 -4.88
C GLU A 409 -3.88 -34.52 -6.31
N GLU A 410 -4.72 -33.70 -6.96
CA GLU A 410 -4.44 -33.24 -8.34
C GLU A 410 -3.19 -32.35 -8.43
N ASP A 411 -2.86 -31.60 -7.38
CA ASP A 411 -1.68 -30.71 -7.39
C ASP A 411 -0.39 -31.46 -7.01
N VAL A 412 -0.48 -32.53 -6.22
CA VAL A 412 0.65 -33.43 -5.92
C VAL A 412 1.07 -34.23 -7.15
N ASP A 413 0.12 -34.72 -7.96
CA ASP A 413 0.44 -35.45 -9.18
C ASP A 413 1.01 -34.53 -10.27
N ARG A 414 0.51 -33.30 -10.40
CA ARG A 414 1.13 -32.28 -11.27
C ARG A 414 2.55 -31.91 -10.84
N GLN A 415 2.85 -31.91 -9.55
CA GLN A 415 4.21 -31.68 -9.04
C GLN A 415 5.14 -32.89 -9.24
N LYS A 416 4.64 -34.12 -9.08
CA LYS A 416 5.39 -35.35 -9.38
C LYS A 416 5.73 -35.47 -10.86
N GLU A 417 4.81 -35.11 -11.75
CA GLU A 417 5.03 -35.14 -13.20
C GLU A 417 6.07 -34.10 -13.64
N LYS A 418 6.03 -32.87 -13.08
CA LYS A 418 7.05 -31.83 -13.30
C LYS A 418 8.43 -32.25 -12.78
N LYS A 419 8.51 -32.92 -11.62
CA LYS A 419 9.78 -33.45 -11.08
C LYS A 419 10.34 -34.59 -11.94
N ARG A 420 9.49 -35.47 -12.47
CA ARG A 420 9.90 -36.55 -13.39
C ARG A 420 10.41 -35.99 -14.72
N ALA A 421 9.75 -34.97 -15.28
CA ALA A 421 10.21 -34.29 -16.50
C ALA A 421 11.56 -33.57 -16.30
N ALA A 422 11.77 -32.89 -15.17
CA ALA A 422 13.03 -32.24 -14.83
C ALA A 422 14.19 -33.23 -14.63
N LYS A 423 13.92 -34.39 -14.00
CA LYS A 423 14.94 -35.44 -13.80
C LYS A 423 15.33 -36.13 -15.12
N LYS A 424 14.37 -36.28 -16.05
CA LYS A 424 14.64 -36.84 -17.39
C LYS A 424 15.43 -35.87 -18.28
N ALA A 425 15.25 -34.56 -18.11
CA ALA A 425 16.05 -33.54 -18.80
C ALA A 425 17.48 -33.43 -18.25
N ALA A 426 17.71 -33.71 -16.97
CA ALA A 426 19.04 -33.67 -16.36
C ALA A 426 19.92 -34.89 -16.71
N ALA A 427 19.32 -36.05 -17.00
CA ALA A 427 20.05 -37.28 -17.32
C ALA A 427 20.55 -37.36 -18.77
N GLY A 428 20.17 -36.42 -19.65
CA GLY A 428 20.49 -36.45 -21.09
C GLY A 428 21.76 -35.71 -21.51
N ASN A 429 22.51 -35.08 -20.61
CA ASN A 429 23.58 -34.13 -20.99
C ASN A 429 25.00 -34.54 -20.56
N THR A 430 25.25 -35.81 -20.29
CA THR A 430 26.60 -36.33 -20.01
C THR A 430 27.02 -37.30 -21.09
N GLY A 431 27.59 -36.77 -22.17
CA GLY A 431 28.12 -37.57 -23.26
C GLY A 431 28.97 -36.78 -24.25
N SER A 432 30.29 -36.89 -24.08
CA SER A 432 31.29 -36.90 -25.14
C SER A 432 31.57 -35.61 -25.94
N SER A 433 32.73 -35.00 -25.69
CA SER A 433 33.63 -34.61 -26.80
C SER A 433 35.09 -34.56 -26.33
N LYS A 434 35.89 -35.38 -26.99
CA LYS A 434 37.33 -35.57 -26.85
C LYS A 434 37.95 -35.13 -28.19
N THR A 435 39.08 -34.40 -28.13
CA THR A 435 40.10 -34.20 -29.20
C THR A 435 39.66 -33.49 -30.50
N THR A 436 40.42 -32.64 -31.23
CA THR A 436 41.83 -32.23 -31.29
C THR A 436 41.96 -31.08 -32.32
N ALA A 437 43.10 -30.37 -32.28
CA ALA A 437 43.86 -29.82 -33.43
C ALA A 437 43.53 -28.44 -34.07
N THR A 438 44.51 -27.54 -33.88
CA THR A 438 45.25 -26.71 -34.87
C THR A 438 44.55 -25.85 -35.93
N GLY A 439 45.07 -24.62 -36.08
CA GLY A 439 45.02 -23.82 -37.33
C GLY A 439 44.54 -22.39 -37.08
N ALA A 440 45.41 -21.38 -37.05
CA ALA A 440 45.93 -20.63 -38.20
C ALA A 440 45.23 -19.26 -38.38
N LYS A 441 45.93 -18.26 -37.83
CA LYS A 441 46.14 -16.88 -38.27
C LYS A 441 45.65 -16.54 -39.69
N THR A 442 44.74 -15.57 -39.82
CA THR A 442 44.70 -14.65 -40.98
C THR A 442 44.23 -13.25 -40.56
N THR A 443 45.12 -12.30 -40.79
CA THR A 443 44.93 -10.85 -40.82
C THR A 443 44.07 -10.44 -42.01
N GLY A 444 43.08 -9.59 -41.79
CA GLY A 444 42.23 -9.01 -42.83
C GLY A 444 42.01 -7.52 -42.62
N LYS A 445 42.91 -6.74 -43.21
CA LYS A 445 42.92 -5.28 -43.36
C LYS A 445 41.93 -4.90 -44.47
N ALA A 446 41.00 -3.98 -44.21
CA ALA A 446 40.29 -3.27 -45.29
C ALA A 446 39.92 -1.85 -44.86
N ALA A 447 40.45 -0.90 -45.61
CA ALA A 447 40.27 0.53 -45.51
C ALA A 447 39.29 1.03 -46.59
N GLY A 448 38.76 2.23 -46.38
CA GLY A 448 38.01 3.02 -47.36
C GLY A 448 36.51 2.70 -47.38
N LYS A 449 35.59 3.64 -47.56
CA LYS A 449 35.68 4.86 -48.37
C LYS A 449 34.61 5.87 -47.95
N ALA A 450 34.91 7.15 -48.19
CA ALA A 450 34.05 8.32 -48.01
C ALA A 450 33.13 8.59 -49.21
N ALA A 451 32.02 9.30 -48.96
CA ALA A 451 31.23 10.22 -49.82
C ALA A 451 29.82 10.26 -49.20
N GLY A 452 29.18 11.37 -48.83
CA GLY A 452 28.86 12.61 -49.56
C GLY A 452 27.35 12.83 -49.31
N LYS A 453 26.93 13.79 -48.47
CA LYS A 453 26.55 15.18 -48.78
C LYS A 453 25.47 15.32 -49.88
N GLN A 454 24.24 15.62 -49.47
CA GLN A 454 23.21 16.49 -50.10
C GLN A 454 21.98 16.47 -49.15
N LEU A 455 21.56 17.55 -48.47
CA LEU A 455 20.94 18.81 -48.93
C LEU A 455 19.71 18.58 -49.81
N ILE A 456 18.53 18.53 -49.17
CA ILE A 456 17.35 19.37 -49.44
C ILE A 456 16.79 19.79 -48.08
#